data_AF-A0A821CBD1-F1
#
_entry.id   AF-A0A821CBD1-F1
#
_cell.length_a   1.000
_cell.length_b   1.000
_cell.length_c   1.000
_cell.angle_alpha   90.00
_cell.angle_beta   90.00
_cell.angle_gamma   90.00
#
_symmetry.space_group_name_H-M   'P 1'
#
loop_
_entity.id
_entity.type
_entity.pdbx_description
1 polymer ?
#
loop_
_entity_poly.entity_id
_entity_poly.type
_entity_poly.pdbx_seq_one_letter_code
_entity_poly.pdbx_strand_id
1 'polypeptide(L)'
;KDHSIVRRTLTKGEGWAKPNDGATVEVTLKGTYQNQVFDERTLSFTIGEGFLQNIPEGVEHALTKMTKNEHAQLKLKSKATTGVEKFNIPA
;
A
#
# COMPACT_ATOMS: atom_id res chain seq x y z
N LYS A 1 0.85 -1.80 -19.71
CA LYS A 1 0.17 -1.67 -18.40
C LYS A 1 1.02 -2.49 -17.44
N ASP A 2 1.88 -1.82 -16.69
CA ASP A 2 3.01 -2.50 -16.04
C ASP A 2 2.50 -3.39 -14.92
N HIS A 3 2.73 -4.70 -15.05
CA HIS A 3 2.40 -5.74 -14.07
C HIS A 3 3.27 -5.63 -12.81
N SER A 4 3.52 -4.41 -12.33
CA SER A 4 4.35 -4.09 -11.18
C SER A 4 3.63 -4.33 -9.86
N ILE A 5 2.30 -4.34 -9.87
CA ILE A 5 1.46 -4.53 -8.68
C ILE A 5 0.46 -5.66 -8.96
N VAL A 6 0.52 -6.73 -8.18
CA VAL A 6 -0.51 -7.77 -8.17
C VAL A 6 -1.24 -7.71 -6.83
N ARG A 7 -2.54 -7.43 -6.88
CA ARG A 7 -3.41 -7.40 -5.70
C ARG A 7 -4.22 -8.68 -5.59
N ARG A 8 -4.28 -9.27 -4.39
CA ARG A 8 -5.20 -10.33 -4.02
C ARG A 8 -6.04 -9.89 -2.84
N THR A 9 -7.35 -9.71 -3.06
CA THR A 9 -8.29 -9.45 -1.96
C THR A 9 -8.45 -10.73 -1.13
N LEU A 10 -8.19 -10.63 0.17
CA LEU A 10 -8.34 -11.71 1.15
C LEU A 10 -9.72 -11.65 1.78
N THR A 11 -10.14 -10.44 2.18
CA THR A 11 -11.46 -10.15 2.71
C THR A 11 -12.05 -9.00 1.90
N LYS A 12 -13.26 -9.21 1.37
CA LYS A 12 -13.99 -8.14 0.67
C LYS A 12 -14.31 -7.03 1.67
N GLY A 13 -14.10 -5.79 1.26
CA GLY A 13 -14.59 -4.66 2.02
C GLY A 13 -16.08 -4.39 1.77
N GLU A 14 -16.55 -3.28 2.30
CA GLU A 14 -17.94 -2.89 2.34
C GLU A 14 -18.21 -1.65 1.48
N GLY A 15 -19.40 -1.60 0.90
CA GLY A 15 -19.80 -0.50 0.02
C GLY A 15 -19.01 -0.44 -1.28
N TRP A 16 -19.05 0.74 -1.91
CA TRP A 16 -18.47 0.98 -3.24
C TRP A 16 -17.48 2.14 -3.27
N ALA A 17 -17.46 2.94 -2.20
CA ALA A 17 -16.57 4.08 -2.07
C ALA A 17 -15.11 3.60 -2.03
N LYS A 18 -14.26 4.33 -2.74
CA LYS A 18 -12.82 4.13 -2.80
C LYS A 18 -12.15 5.47 -2.54
N PRO A 19 -11.04 5.50 -1.80
CA PRO A 19 -10.34 6.75 -1.56
C PRO A 19 -9.80 7.30 -2.89
N ASN A 20 -9.89 8.62 -3.04
CA ASN A 20 -9.36 9.38 -4.17
C ASN A 20 -8.17 10.24 -3.69
N ASP A 21 -7.56 10.97 -4.64
CA ASP A 21 -6.50 11.92 -4.32
C ASP A 21 -7.00 12.97 -3.33
N GLY A 22 -6.23 13.22 -2.26
CA GLY A 22 -6.61 14.10 -1.15
C GLY A 22 -7.49 13.46 -0.06
N ALA A 23 -7.92 12.20 -0.20
CA ALA A 23 -8.67 11.51 0.85
C ALA A 23 -7.75 11.10 2.02
N THR A 24 -8.19 11.35 3.25
CA THR A 24 -7.55 10.78 4.44
C THR A 24 -7.98 9.33 4.63
N VAL A 25 -7.01 8.43 4.76
CA VAL A 25 -7.21 7.01 5.02
C VAL A 25 -6.54 6.61 6.34
N GLU A 26 -7.13 5.63 7.01
CA GLU A 26 -6.51 4.90 8.12
C GLU A 26 -6.24 3.48 7.66
N VAL A 27 -4.99 3.03 7.76
CA VAL A 27 -4.57 1.71 7.27
C VAL A 27 -3.67 1.01 8.29
N THR A 28 -3.86 -0.29 8.41
CA THR A 28 -2.86 -1.18 9.01
C THR A 28 -2.07 -1.83 7.88
N LEU A 29 -0.76 -1.60 7.86
CA LEU A 29 0.14 -2.17 6.85
C LEU A 29 1.11 -3.14 7.49
N LYS A 30 1.48 -4.15 6.70
CA LYS A 30 2.54 -5.10 7.01
C LYS A 30 3.35 -5.37 5.75
N GLY A 31 4.58 -4.83 5.72
CA GLY A 31 5.55 -5.04 4.68
C GLY A 31 6.44 -6.24 4.98
N THR A 32 6.57 -7.15 4.02
CA THR A 32 7.50 -8.28 4.12
C THR A 32 8.45 -8.34 2.93
N TYR A 33 9.70 -8.71 3.20
CA TYR A 33 10.73 -8.96 2.19
C TYR A 33 11.46 -10.26 2.56
N GLN A 34 11.57 -11.20 1.61
CA GLN A 34 12.15 -12.53 1.86
C GLN A 34 11.58 -13.23 3.12
N ASN A 35 10.26 -13.11 3.34
CA ASN A 35 9.53 -13.62 4.53
C ASN A 35 9.86 -12.92 5.86
N GLN A 36 10.71 -11.90 5.87
CA GLN A 36 10.97 -11.08 7.05
C GLN A 36 10.06 -9.84 7.03
N VAL A 37 9.43 -9.54 8.17
CA VAL A 37 8.68 -8.30 8.34
C VAL A 37 9.66 -7.14 8.52
N PHE A 38 9.51 -6.08 7.72
CA PHE A 38 10.35 -4.88 7.81
C PHE A 38 9.58 -3.62 8.25
N ASP A 39 8.26 -3.60 8.04
CA ASP A 39 7.37 -2.51 8.46
C ASP A 39 6.04 -3.11 8.91
N GLU A 40 5.57 -2.80 10.11
CA GLU A 40 4.26 -3.19 10.61
C GLU A 40 3.73 -2.09 11.50
N ARG A 41 2.69 -1.39 11.03
CA ARG A 41 2.14 -0.22 11.72
C ARG A 41 0.72 0.06 11.28
N THR A 42 -0.02 0.74 12.16
CA THR A 42 -1.27 1.43 11.81
C THR A 42 -0.98 2.91 11.75
N LEU A 43 -1.42 3.57 10.68
CA LEU A 43 -1.25 5.00 10.49
C LEU A 43 -2.40 5.60 9.69
N SER A 44 -2.57 6.90 9.86
CA SER A 44 -3.48 7.70 9.04
C SER A 44 -2.70 8.70 8.21
N PHE A 45 -3.03 8.81 6.93
CA PHE A 45 -2.36 9.72 6.00
C PHE A 45 -3.29 10.12 4.85
N THR A 46 -2.89 11.14 4.09
CA THR A 46 -3.61 11.64 2.91
C THR A 46 -3.10 10.95 1.65
N ILE A 47 -4.00 10.42 0.82
CA ILE A 47 -3.64 9.92 -0.52
C ILE A 47 -3.05 11.08 -1.34
N GLY A 48 -1.88 10.84 -1.94
CA GLY A 48 -1.05 11.82 -2.63
C GLY A 48 0.17 12.25 -1.79
N GLU A 49 0.15 11.95 -0.49
CA GLU A 49 1.20 12.33 0.47
C GLU A 49 1.86 11.11 1.14
N GLY A 50 1.55 9.89 0.68
CA GLY A 50 2.07 8.64 1.27
C GLY A 50 3.60 8.57 1.35
N PHE A 51 4.32 9.20 0.41
CA PHE A 51 5.77 9.29 0.42
C PHE A 51 6.32 9.90 1.72
N LEU A 52 5.68 10.95 2.26
CA LEU A 52 6.08 11.58 3.53
C LEU A 52 5.99 10.61 4.71
N GLN A 53 5.12 9.61 4.58
CA GLN A 53 4.90 8.56 5.57
C GLN A 53 5.68 7.27 5.25
N ASN A 54 6.62 7.29 4.30
CA ASN A 54 7.36 6.10 3.85
C ASN A 54 6.46 5.01 3.27
N ILE A 55 5.37 5.40 2.61
CA ILE A 55 4.47 4.47 1.92
C ILE A 55 4.92 4.36 0.46
N PRO A 56 5.19 3.15 -0.08
CA PRO A 56 5.51 2.99 -1.48
C PRO A 56 4.36 3.44 -2.38
N GLU A 57 4.68 4.09 -3.51
CA GLU A 57 3.69 4.55 -4.49
C GLU A 57 2.74 3.42 -4.93
N GLY A 58 3.26 2.19 -5.09
CA GLY A 58 2.44 1.05 -5.44
C GLY A 58 1.41 0.64 -4.38
N VAL A 59 1.71 0.87 -3.09
CA VAL A 59 0.75 0.65 -1.99
C VAL A 59 -0.34 1.72 -2.05
N GLU A 60 0.05 2.98 -2.18
CA GLU A 60 -0.88 4.10 -2.26
C GLU A 60 -1.82 3.97 -3.47
N HIS A 61 -1.28 3.63 -4.64
CA HIS A 61 -2.09 3.36 -5.83
C HIS A 61 -3.09 2.22 -5.61
N ALA A 62 -2.68 1.16 -4.91
CA ALA A 62 -3.56 0.03 -4.62
C ALA A 62 -4.70 0.42 -3.65
N LEU A 63 -4.43 1.28 -2.67
CA LEU A 63 -5.45 1.79 -1.73
C LEU A 63 -6.57 2.53 -2.47
N THR A 64 -6.27 3.29 -3.53
CA THR A 64 -7.30 3.96 -4.38
C THR A 64 -8.27 2.99 -5.07
N LYS A 65 -7.97 1.68 -5.04
CA LYS A 65 -8.80 0.63 -5.61
C LYS A 65 -9.51 -0.21 -4.55
N MET A 66 -9.22 -0.01 -3.27
CA MET A 66 -9.78 -0.76 -2.15
C MET A 66 -11.07 -0.10 -1.64
N THR A 67 -11.97 -0.90 -1.08
CA THR A 67 -13.15 -0.40 -0.34
C THR A 67 -12.88 -0.39 1.16
N LYS A 68 -13.76 0.30 1.92
CA LYS A 68 -13.66 0.33 3.39
C LYS A 68 -13.62 -1.09 3.96
N ASN A 69 -12.79 -1.34 4.97
CA ASN A 69 -12.61 -2.63 5.62
C ASN A 69 -12.10 -3.77 4.69
N GLU A 70 -11.67 -3.47 3.45
CA GLU A 70 -11.05 -4.47 2.58
C GLU A 70 -9.68 -4.88 3.13
N HIS A 71 -9.40 -6.18 3.18
CA HIS A 71 -8.07 -6.71 3.46
C HIS A 71 -7.52 -7.33 2.18
N ALA A 72 -6.38 -6.84 1.71
CA ALA A 72 -5.72 -7.34 0.51
C ALA A 72 -4.22 -7.55 0.72
N GLN A 73 -3.68 -8.54 0.02
CA GLN A 73 -2.25 -8.75 -0.11
C GLN A 73 -1.76 -8.13 -1.43
N LEU A 74 -0.70 -7.33 -1.36
CA LEU A 74 -0.05 -6.73 -2.52
C LEU A 74 1.30 -7.39 -2.76
N LYS A 75 1.57 -7.77 -4.02
CA LYS A 75 2.92 -8.12 -4.49
C LYS A 75 3.43 -7.01 -5.39
N LEU A 76 4.47 -6.34 -4.93
CA LEU A 76 5.09 -5.21 -5.62
C LEU A 76 6.41 -5.67 -6.26
N LYS A 77 6.64 -5.32 -7.52
CA LYS A 77 7.97 -5.39 -8.16
C LYS A 77 8.75 -4.12 -7.84
N SER A 78 10.09 -4.17 -7.91
CA SER A 78 10.97 -3.09 -7.46
C SER A 78 10.65 -1.68 -7.95
N LYS A 79 10.16 -1.54 -9.18
CA LYS A 79 9.74 -0.23 -9.73
C LYS A 79 8.59 0.44 -8.97
N ALA A 80 7.84 -0.33 -8.18
CA ALA A 80 6.71 0.15 -7.37
C ALA A 80 7.07 0.27 -5.87
N THR A 81 8.29 -0.09 -5.48
CA THR A 81 8.84 0.05 -4.12
C THR A 81 9.86 1.19 -3.99
N THR A 82 10.20 1.83 -5.10
CA THR A 82 11.10 3.01 -5.15
C THR A 82 10.58 4.12 -4.25
N GLY A 83 11.48 4.74 -3.47
CA GLY A 83 11.16 5.87 -2.59
C GLY A 83 11.10 5.54 -1.09
N VAL A 84 11.47 4.33 -0.67
CA VAL A 84 11.54 3.99 0.76
C VAL A 84 12.94 3.55 1.17
N GLU A 85 13.87 4.52 1.17
CA GLU A 85 15.27 4.36 1.60
C GLU A 85 15.38 3.79 3.02
N LYS A 86 14.33 3.98 3.85
CA LYS A 86 14.26 3.55 5.25
C LYS A 86 14.40 2.03 5.45
N PHE A 87 14.03 1.21 4.48
CA PHE A 87 13.89 -0.25 4.70
C PHE A 87 15.02 -1.10 4.11
N ASN A 88 16.03 -0.51 3.46
CA ASN A 88 17.17 -1.21 2.86
C ASN A 88 16.77 -2.40 1.96
N ILE A 89 15.63 -2.31 1.28
CA ILE A 89 15.16 -3.35 0.35
C ILE A 89 15.88 -3.12 -0.98
N PRO A 90 16.65 -4.10 -1.49
CA PRO A 90 17.34 -3.96 -2.78
C PRO A 90 16.33 -3.72 -3.91
N ALA A 91 16.70 -2.87 -4.86
CA ALA A 91 15.97 -2.70 -6.12
C ALA A 91 16.07 -3.94 -7.03
#